data_AF-K1QTT1-F1
#
_entry.id   AF-K1QTT1-F1
#
_cell.length_a   1.000
_cell.length_b   1.000
_cell.length_c   1.000
_cell.angle_alpha   90.00
_cell.angle_beta   90.00
_cell.angle_gamma   90.00
#
_symmetry.space_group_name_H-M   'P 1'
#
loop_
_entity.id
_entity.type
_entity.pdbx_description
1 polymer ?
#
loop_
_entity_poly.entity_id
_entity_poly.type
_entity_poly.pdbx_seq_one_letter_code
_entity_poly.pdbx_strand_id
1 'polypeptide(L)'
;MPRTESEAKSSGFTMISGCGHANFLGKRYMKNNDPAVILIYDVNGYIAGIQAGLPTTLSNGYPPANLKNHPLVQDGDKFYMTAYFVSPDSICTHGRTAGQFSSQGTGTDLYIQNSTDPMASIRIPHQESAIGSTAWVKGHCFPAMGVHYWYAATLDMSCDNFFPVFLLYNGGVLNAFGWAFQADLSSSRFEHPTTSSFAAFMNPVPQCLYNAGKLSTLHIYLNGNPQTDLICN
;
A
#
# COMPACT_ATOMS: atom_id res chain seq x y z
N MET A 1 -2.50 -4.10 14.74
CA MET A 1 -3.05 -2.86 14.14
C MET A 1 -4.50 -2.70 14.58
N PRO A 2 -4.95 -1.52 15.08
CA PRO A 2 -6.36 -1.30 15.45
C PRO A 2 -7.31 -1.50 14.26
N ARG A 3 -8.28 -2.40 14.40
CA ARG A 3 -9.24 -2.74 13.34
C ARG A 3 -10.60 -2.05 13.49
N THR A 4 -10.82 -1.35 14.61
CA THR A 4 -11.97 -0.46 14.80
C THR A 4 -11.53 0.96 15.15
N GLU A 5 -12.40 1.93 14.85
CA GLU A 5 -12.22 3.33 15.20
C GLU A 5 -12.02 3.52 16.72
N SER A 6 -12.74 2.73 17.54
CA SER A 6 -12.63 2.74 19.00
C SER A 6 -11.25 2.27 19.48
N GLU A 7 -10.74 1.18 18.92
CA GLU A 7 -9.40 0.68 19.20
C GLU A 7 -8.33 1.69 18.76
N ALA A 8 -8.54 2.37 17.63
CA ALA A 8 -7.62 3.38 17.11
C ALA A 8 -7.48 4.55 18.08
N LYS A 9 -8.63 5.11 18.51
CA LYS A 9 -8.68 6.20 19.49
C LYS A 9 -8.02 5.81 20.81
N SER A 10 -8.35 4.61 21.30
CA SER A 10 -7.76 4.05 22.54
C SER A 10 -6.24 3.85 22.40
N SER A 11 -5.76 3.63 21.17
CA SER A 11 -4.33 3.48 20.84
C SER A 11 -3.64 4.81 20.52
N GLY A 12 -4.30 5.96 20.68
CA GLY A 12 -3.75 7.30 20.45
C GLY A 12 -3.77 7.77 19.00
N PHE A 13 -4.56 7.15 18.13
CA PHE A 13 -4.82 7.70 16.79
C PHE A 13 -5.84 8.84 16.86
N THR A 14 -5.63 9.86 16.05
CA THR A 14 -6.50 11.04 15.92
C THR A 14 -7.07 11.11 14.51
N MET A 15 -8.34 11.49 14.37
CA MET A 15 -8.98 11.65 13.06
C MET A 15 -8.37 12.87 12.36
N ILE A 16 -8.02 12.71 11.08
CA ILE A 16 -7.49 13.79 10.23
C ILE A 16 -8.43 14.19 9.10
N SER A 17 -9.32 13.28 8.68
CA SER A 17 -10.42 13.58 7.76
C SER A 17 -11.53 12.52 7.84
N GLY A 18 -12.72 12.84 7.34
CA GLY A 18 -13.88 11.94 7.29
C GLY A 18 -14.36 11.66 5.86
N CYS A 19 -15.51 10.99 5.74
CA CYS A 19 -16.14 10.58 4.49
C CYS A 19 -16.62 11.70 3.54
N GLY A 20 -16.43 12.96 3.91
CA GLY A 20 -16.67 14.12 3.02
C GLY A 20 -15.44 14.59 2.25
N HIS A 21 -14.30 13.88 2.37
CA HIS A 21 -13.07 14.26 1.69
C HIS A 21 -13.15 13.96 0.18
N ALA A 22 -12.74 14.91 -0.66
CA ALA A 22 -12.93 14.81 -2.12
C ALA A 22 -12.13 13.66 -2.75
N ASN A 23 -10.87 13.49 -2.35
CA ASN A 23 -9.94 12.56 -3.02
C ASN A 23 -9.72 11.24 -2.26
N PHE A 24 -10.34 11.06 -1.08
CA PHE A 24 -10.10 9.88 -0.24
C PHE A 24 -11.39 9.45 0.43
N LEU A 25 -11.60 8.14 0.47
CA LEU A 25 -12.70 7.53 1.20
C LEU A 25 -12.29 7.21 2.64
N GLY A 26 -13.31 7.14 3.48
CA GLY A 26 -13.26 6.69 4.86
C GLY A 26 -12.85 7.76 5.86
N LYS A 27 -12.96 7.39 7.13
CA LYS A 27 -12.44 8.17 8.25
C LYS A 27 -10.96 7.86 8.40
N ARG A 28 -10.10 8.84 8.11
CA ARG A 28 -8.64 8.72 8.16
C ARG A 28 -8.13 9.05 9.55
N TYR A 29 -7.26 8.20 10.09
CA TYR A 29 -6.71 8.30 11.43
C TYR A 29 -5.19 8.19 11.42
N MET A 30 -4.51 9.14 12.07
CA MET A 30 -3.06 9.20 12.17
C MET A 30 -2.63 9.26 13.63
N LYS A 31 -1.52 8.59 13.96
CA LYS A 31 -0.93 8.58 15.29
C LYS A 31 0.35 9.40 15.29
N ASN A 32 0.53 10.25 16.31
CA ASN A 32 1.75 11.02 16.55
C ASN A 32 2.21 11.88 15.36
N ASN A 33 1.30 12.30 14.48
CA ASN A 33 1.63 13.01 13.23
C ASN A 33 2.65 12.26 12.35
N ASP A 34 2.70 10.92 12.44
CA ASP A 34 3.53 10.06 11.61
C ASP A 34 2.70 9.59 10.40
N PRO A 35 2.96 10.12 9.19
CA PRO A 35 2.18 9.78 8.01
C PRO A 35 2.53 8.40 7.44
N ALA A 36 3.52 7.69 7.98
CA ALA A 36 3.89 6.36 7.47
C ALA A 36 2.75 5.35 7.55
N VAL A 37 1.85 5.49 8.55
CA VAL A 37 0.67 4.65 8.70
C VAL A 37 -0.53 5.49 9.09
N ILE A 38 -1.46 5.63 8.14
CA ILE A 38 -2.78 6.22 8.34
C ILE A 38 -3.81 5.10 8.17
N LEU A 39 -4.63 4.89 9.20
CA LEU A 39 -5.68 3.89 9.18
C LEU A 39 -6.97 4.51 8.65
N ILE A 40 -7.66 3.79 7.77
CA ILE A 40 -8.90 4.24 7.16
C ILE A 40 -10.02 3.35 7.68
N TYR A 41 -11.08 3.94 8.21
CA TYR A 41 -12.27 3.22 8.66
C TYR A 41 -13.47 3.54 7.77
N ASP A 42 -14.35 2.57 7.58
CA ASP A 42 -15.65 2.80 6.95
C ASP A 42 -16.55 3.67 7.85
N VAL A 43 -17.72 4.06 7.32
CA VAL A 43 -18.67 4.93 8.03
C VAL A 43 -19.11 4.34 9.38
N ASN A 44 -19.11 3.02 9.53
CA ASN A 44 -19.47 2.30 10.77
C ASN A 44 -18.28 2.09 11.71
N GLY A 45 -17.06 2.49 11.30
CA GLY A 45 -15.88 2.45 12.15
C GLY A 45 -15.07 1.16 12.07
N TYR A 46 -15.24 0.33 11.03
CA TYR A 46 -14.40 -0.86 10.80
C TYR A 46 -13.30 -0.58 9.76
N ILE A 47 -12.11 -1.18 9.94
CA ILE A 47 -10.92 -0.92 9.11
C ILE A 47 -11.17 -1.17 7.62
N ALA A 48 -11.22 -0.12 6.82
CA ALA A 48 -11.53 -0.17 5.39
C ALA A 48 -10.30 0.02 4.50
N GLY A 49 -9.15 0.44 5.05
CA GLY A 49 -7.95 0.66 4.27
C GLY A 49 -6.77 1.18 5.08
N ILE A 50 -5.68 1.44 4.39
CA ILE A 50 -4.44 1.99 4.93
C ILE A 50 -3.81 2.95 3.92
N GLN A 51 -3.06 3.92 4.42
CA GLN A 51 -2.42 4.93 3.60
C GLN A 51 -1.04 5.27 4.18
N ALA A 52 -0.11 5.63 3.31
CA ALA A 52 1.17 6.21 3.69
C ALA A 52 1.30 7.59 3.03
N GLY A 53 1.79 8.55 3.79
CA GLY A 53 2.05 9.91 3.31
C GLY A 53 3.54 10.24 3.27
N LEU A 54 3.90 11.10 2.33
CA LEU A 54 5.23 11.65 2.16
C LEU A 54 5.13 13.18 2.04
N PRO A 55 6.11 13.95 2.53
CA PRO A 55 6.08 15.40 2.42
C PRO A 55 6.26 15.85 0.97
N THR A 56 5.64 16.97 0.62
CA THR A 56 5.84 17.64 -0.70
C THR A 56 7.22 18.29 -0.84
N THR A 57 7.97 18.37 0.25
CA THR A 57 9.26 19.07 0.36
C THR A 57 10.48 18.15 0.33
N LEU A 58 10.33 16.92 -0.21
CA LEU A 58 11.47 15.99 -0.33
C LEU A 58 12.54 16.59 -1.23
N SER A 59 13.78 16.65 -0.73
CA SER A 59 14.90 17.31 -1.41
C SER A 59 15.34 16.62 -2.70
N ASN A 60 15.00 15.34 -2.88
CA ASN A 60 15.30 14.57 -4.09
C ASN A 60 14.24 14.75 -5.19
N GLY A 61 13.22 15.59 -4.98
CA GLY A 61 12.18 15.87 -5.97
C GLY A 61 11.12 14.77 -6.14
N TYR A 62 11.12 13.74 -5.29
CA TYR A 62 10.10 12.69 -5.30
C TYR A 62 8.75 13.23 -4.75
N PRO A 63 7.59 12.85 -5.34
CA PRO A 63 7.46 11.99 -6.50
C PRO A 63 7.64 12.74 -7.83
N PRO A 64 8.10 12.05 -8.88
CA PRO A 64 8.14 12.56 -10.26
C PRO A 64 6.73 12.89 -10.77
N ALA A 65 6.65 13.72 -11.81
CA ALA A 65 5.37 14.23 -12.33
C ALA A 65 4.37 13.12 -12.69
N ASN A 66 4.85 12.02 -13.29
CA ASN A 66 4.02 10.89 -13.70
C ASN A 66 3.39 10.14 -12.52
N LEU A 67 3.96 10.26 -11.31
CA LEU A 67 3.42 9.63 -10.12
C LEU A 67 2.47 10.55 -9.34
N LYS A 68 2.50 11.87 -9.59
CA LYS A 68 1.62 12.84 -8.93
C LYS A 68 0.19 12.66 -9.41
N ASN A 69 -0.73 12.54 -8.47
CA ASN A 69 -2.14 12.23 -8.69
C ASN A 69 -2.39 10.87 -9.36
N HIS A 70 -1.36 10.02 -9.51
CA HIS A 70 -1.43 8.68 -10.09
C HIS A 70 -0.15 7.87 -9.74
N PRO A 71 -0.08 7.09 -8.66
CA PRO A 71 -1.08 6.86 -7.62
C PRO A 71 -0.97 7.85 -6.44
N LEU A 72 0.05 8.73 -6.42
CA LEU A 72 0.33 9.57 -5.26
C LEU A 72 -0.51 10.85 -5.27
N VAL A 73 -1.62 10.82 -4.54
CA VAL A 73 -2.58 11.94 -4.49
C VAL A 73 -2.09 13.01 -3.52
N GLN A 74 -2.03 14.25 -3.98
CA GLN A 74 -1.68 15.39 -3.13
C GLN A 74 -2.88 15.84 -2.28
N ASP A 75 -2.62 16.12 -1.00
CA ASP A 75 -3.56 16.73 -0.07
C ASP A 75 -2.76 17.59 0.93
N GLY A 76 -2.93 18.91 0.80
CA GLY A 76 -2.13 19.90 1.52
C GLY A 76 -0.63 19.81 1.18
N ASP A 77 0.18 19.65 2.23
CA ASP A 77 1.64 19.61 2.19
C ASP A 77 2.21 18.20 2.00
N LYS A 78 1.36 17.20 1.71
CA LYS A 78 1.75 15.79 1.57
C LYS A 78 1.19 15.15 0.30
N PHE A 79 1.90 14.15 -0.21
CA PHE A 79 1.35 13.18 -1.13
C PHE A 79 1.01 11.90 -0.38
N TYR A 80 0.01 11.16 -0.87
CA TYR A 80 -0.42 9.94 -0.24
C TYR A 80 -0.61 8.78 -1.23
N MET A 81 -0.17 7.61 -0.79
CA MET A 81 -0.48 6.31 -1.39
C MET A 81 -1.57 5.62 -0.57
N THR A 82 -2.63 5.14 -1.22
CA THR A 82 -3.80 4.56 -0.53
C THR A 82 -4.12 3.16 -1.03
N ALA A 83 -4.38 2.26 -0.09
CA ALA A 83 -5.02 0.97 -0.33
C ALA A 83 -6.34 0.85 0.45
N TYR A 84 -7.34 0.24 -0.17
CA TYR A 84 -8.60 -0.14 0.46
C TYR A 84 -8.71 -1.67 0.56
N PHE A 85 -9.25 -2.14 1.69
CA PHE A 85 -9.44 -3.56 1.99
C PHE A 85 -10.87 -4.05 1.71
N VAL A 86 -11.76 -3.12 1.36
CA VAL A 86 -13.15 -3.38 1.00
C VAL A 86 -13.48 -2.55 -0.23
N SER A 87 -14.59 -2.88 -0.88
CA SER A 87 -15.03 -2.16 -2.07
C SER A 87 -15.19 -0.65 -1.78
N PRO A 88 -14.55 0.25 -2.56
CA PRO A 88 -14.61 1.70 -2.35
C PRO A 88 -16.03 2.27 -2.19
N ASP A 89 -16.98 1.79 -2.99
CA ASP A 89 -18.38 2.22 -2.98
C ASP A 89 -19.07 2.05 -1.62
N SER A 90 -18.65 1.06 -0.83
CA SER A 90 -19.23 0.76 0.48
C SER A 90 -18.68 1.64 1.61
N ILE A 91 -17.46 2.18 1.48
CA ILE A 91 -16.67 2.73 2.60
C ILE A 91 -17.39 3.89 3.28
N CYS A 92 -17.95 4.80 2.48
CA CYS A 92 -18.60 6.02 2.97
C CYS A 92 -20.12 6.05 2.81
N THR A 93 -20.72 4.97 2.31
CA THR A 93 -22.17 4.88 2.09
C THR A 93 -22.82 4.12 3.22
N HIS A 94 -22.66 2.80 3.25
CA HIS A 94 -23.30 1.92 4.24
C HIS A 94 -22.31 1.22 5.17
N GLY A 95 -21.02 1.12 4.78
CA GLY A 95 -19.98 0.42 5.53
C GLY A 95 -20.28 -1.07 5.75
N ARG A 96 -19.44 -1.74 6.54
CA ARG A 96 -19.73 -3.11 6.99
C ARG A 96 -20.53 -3.11 8.28
N THR A 97 -21.38 -4.12 8.41
CA THR A 97 -22.01 -4.49 9.69
C THR A 97 -21.04 -5.28 10.57
N ALA A 98 -21.36 -5.40 11.87
CA ALA A 98 -20.59 -6.23 12.80
C ALA A 98 -20.47 -7.71 12.33
N GLY A 99 -21.55 -8.26 11.76
CA GLY A 99 -21.55 -9.63 11.23
C GLY A 99 -20.63 -9.79 10.02
N GLN A 100 -20.66 -8.83 9.08
CA GLN A 100 -19.73 -8.81 7.94
C GLN A 100 -18.28 -8.64 8.39
N PHE A 101 -18.00 -7.72 9.32
CA PHE A 101 -16.65 -7.55 9.85
C PHE A 101 -16.15 -8.83 10.55
N SER A 102 -17.01 -9.51 11.31
CA SER A 102 -16.64 -10.77 11.97
C SER A 102 -16.32 -11.89 10.98
N SER A 103 -17.01 -11.98 9.84
CA SER A 103 -16.79 -13.04 8.85
C SER A 103 -15.68 -12.72 7.85
N GLN A 104 -15.51 -11.45 7.48
CA GLN A 104 -14.55 -10.98 6.48
C GLN A 104 -13.20 -10.57 7.11
N GLY A 105 -13.15 -10.34 8.42
CA GLY A 105 -11.95 -9.86 9.09
C GLY A 105 -11.54 -8.46 8.61
N THR A 106 -10.26 -8.30 8.25
CA THR A 106 -9.72 -6.99 7.83
C THR A 106 -10.40 -6.48 6.55
N GLY A 107 -10.73 -7.37 5.61
CA GLY A 107 -11.30 -6.99 4.33
C GLY A 107 -11.55 -8.18 3.43
N THR A 108 -12.19 -7.94 2.28
CA THR A 108 -12.52 -8.97 1.28
C THR A 108 -11.58 -8.99 0.10
N ASP A 109 -10.95 -7.84 -0.20
CA ASP A 109 -10.20 -7.59 -1.41
C ASP A 109 -9.13 -6.52 -1.15
N LEU A 110 -8.20 -6.33 -2.08
CA LEU A 110 -7.26 -5.22 -2.06
C LEU A 110 -7.52 -4.32 -3.27
N TYR A 111 -7.67 -3.03 -3.04
CA TYR A 111 -7.79 -2.00 -4.07
C TYR A 111 -6.68 -0.96 -3.88
N ILE A 112 -5.92 -0.66 -4.92
CA ILE A 112 -4.91 0.41 -4.91
C ILE A 112 -5.49 1.64 -5.60
N GLN A 113 -5.56 2.76 -4.87
CA GLN A 113 -6.00 4.01 -5.46
C GLN A 113 -4.95 4.49 -6.47
N ASN A 114 -5.36 4.68 -7.72
CA ASN A 114 -4.47 5.07 -8.81
C ASN A 114 -4.89 6.38 -9.49
N SER A 115 -5.70 7.19 -8.82
CA SER A 115 -6.06 8.53 -9.28
C SER A 115 -6.58 9.39 -8.12
N THR A 116 -6.89 10.66 -8.38
CA THR A 116 -7.64 11.50 -7.44
C THR A 116 -9.07 11.03 -7.21
N ASP A 117 -9.63 10.21 -8.11
CA ASP A 117 -10.89 9.52 -7.90
C ASP A 117 -10.65 8.17 -7.19
N PRO A 118 -11.04 8.03 -5.91
CA PRO A 118 -10.87 6.78 -5.17
C PRO A 118 -11.78 5.66 -5.68
N MET A 119 -12.85 5.96 -6.43
CA MET A 119 -13.72 4.94 -7.03
C MET A 119 -13.06 4.22 -8.22
N ALA A 120 -12.10 4.88 -8.89
CA ALA A 120 -11.30 4.30 -9.96
C ALA A 120 -10.10 3.47 -9.46
N SER A 121 -10.17 2.96 -8.22
CA SER A 121 -9.11 2.14 -7.65
C SER A 121 -8.95 0.80 -8.39
N ILE A 122 -7.71 0.35 -8.53
CA ILE A 122 -7.38 -0.91 -9.20
C ILE A 122 -7.56 -2.05 -8.21
N ARG A 123 -8.48 -2.97 -8.50
CA ARG A 123 -8.63 -4.22 -7.73
C ARG A 123 -7.45 -5.16 -8.03
N ILE A 124 -6.79 -5.62 -6.98
CA ILE A 124 -5.69 -6.58 -7.07
C ILE A 124 -6.26 -8.00 -7.06
N PRO A 125 -5.81 -8.89 -7.97
CA PRO A 125 -6.26 -10.28 -7.98
C PRO A 125 -5.96 -10.96 -6.63
N HIS A 126 -6.96 -11.60 -6.03
CA HIS A 126 -6.73 -12.33 -4.78
C HIS A 126 -5.90 -13.61 -4.99
N GLN A 127 -6.08 -14.27 -6.14
CA GLN A 127 -5.36 -15.49 -6.52
C GLN A 127 -4.21 -15.17 -7.47
N GLU A 128 -3.02 -15.72 -7.22
CA GLU A 128 -1.81 -15.54 -8.04
C GLU A 128 -2.04 -16.04 -9.47
N SER A 129 -2.86 -17.08 -9.65
CA SER A 129 -3.22 -17.62 -10.97
C SER A 129 -3.89 -16.60 -11.89
N ALA A 130 -4.49 -15.55 -11.34
CA ALA A 130 -5.11 -14.46 -12.09
C ALA A 130 -4.15 -13.29 -12.38
N ILE A 131 -2.91 -13.31 -11.90
CA ILE A 131 -1.93 -12.24 -12.15
C ILE A 131 -1.47 -12.22 -13.61
N GLY A 132 -1.41 -13.37 -14.29
CA GLY A 132 -0.91 -13.46 -15.67
C GLY A 132 -1.68 -12.63 -16.71
N SER A 133 -2.88 -12.15 -16.39
CA SER A 133 -3.67 -11.24 -17.23
C SER A 133 -3.54 -9.75 -16.84
N THR A 134 -2.58 -9.42 -15.98
CA THR A 134 -2.33 -8.06 -15.47
C THR A 134 -0.93 -7.56 -15.88
N ALA A 135 -0.61 -6.30 -15.55
CA ALA A 135 0.71 -5.74 -15.77
C ALA A 135 1.73 -6.07 -14.64
N TRP A 136 1.33 -6.83 -13.62
CA TRP A 136 2.21 -7.20 -12.52
C TRP A 136 3.26 -8.22 -12.97
N VAL A 137 4.52 -7.83 -12.91
CA VAL A 137 5.66 -8.63 -13.33
C VAL A 137 6.19 -9.44 -12.15
N LYS A 138 6.36 -10.74 -12.34
CA LYS A 138 6.85 -11.66 -11.31
C LYS A 138 8.32 -11.37 -11.01
N GLY A 139 8.59 -11.00 -9.76
CA GLY A 139 9.92 -10.88 -9.20
C GLY A 139 10.43 -12.22 -8.64
N HIS A 140 11.13 -12.15 -7.52
CA HIS A 140 11.64 -13.32 -6.83
C HIS A 140 10.81 -13.67 -5.60
N CYS A 141 10.91 -14.91 -5.16
CA CYS A 141 10.36 -15.31 -3.88
C CYS A 141 11.37 -15.07 -2.77
N PHE A 142 10.91 -14.45 -1.69
CA PHE A 142 11.72 -14.24 -0.49
C PHE A 142 11.12 -15.07 0.67
N PRO A 143 11.91 -15.93 1.34
CA PRO A 143 11.41 -16.75 2.45
C PRO A 143 10.75 -15.89 3.55
N ALA A 144 9.60 -16.34 4.06
CA ALA A 144 8.78 -15.62 5.05
C ALA A 144 8.12 -14.32 4.55
N MET A 145 8.14 -14.06 3.23
CA MET A 145 7.40 -12.96 2.60
C MET A 145 6.49 -13.48 1.48
N GLY A 146 7.04 -14.31 0.60
CA GLY A 146 6.36 -14.84 -0.58
C GLY A 146 6.95 -14.32 -1.90
N VAL A 147 6.23 -14.59 -2.99
CA VAL A 147 6.56 -14.17 -4.35
C VAL A 147 6.25 -12.70 -4.52
N HIS A 148 7.26 -11.90 -4.81
CA HIS A 148 7.10 -10.48 -5.09
C HIS A 148 6.61 -10.24 -6.51
N TYR A 149 5.74 -9.26 -6.67
CA TYR A 149 5.30 -8.75 -7.97
C TYR A 149 5.43 -7.23 -8.03
N TRP A 150 5.91 -6.73 -9.17
CA TRP A 150 6.20 -5.32 -9.41
C TRP A 150 5.44 -4.83 -10.64
N TYR A 151 4.73 -3.72 -10.53
CA TYR A 151 3.85 -3.27 -11.61
C TYR A 151 4.65 -2.76 -12.81
N ALA A 152 4.41 -3.36 -13.98
CA ALA A 152 5.01 -3.00 -15.27
C ALA A 152 6.55 -2.86 -15.26
N ALA A 153 7.23 -3.62 -14.40
CA ALA A 153 8.68 -3.52 -14.24
C ALA A 153 9.42 -4.05 -15.49
N THR A 154 10.28 -3.22 -16.07
CA THR A 154 11.24 -3.61 -17.12
C THR A 154 12.66 -3.20 -16.73
N LEU A 155 13.66 -3.82 -17.36
CA LEU A 155 15.07 -3.50 -17.08
C LEU A 155 15.41 -2.05 -17.42
N ASP A 156 14.85 -1.52 -18.50
CA ASP A 156 15.15 -0.25 -19.14
C ASP A 156 14.16 0.88 -18.81
N MET A 157 13.22 0.66 -17.88
CA MET A 157 12.23 1.68 -17.51
C MET A 157 12.86 2.93 -16.87
N SER A 158 12.23 4.08 -17.09
CA SER A 158 12.53 5.30 -16.33
C SER A 158 12.08 5.16 -14.88
N CYS A 159 12.85 5.69 -13.94
CA CYS A 159 12.47 5.76 -12.53
C CYS A 159 11.29 6.71 -12.29
N ASP A 160 10.98 7.58 -13.24
CA ASP A 160 9.77 8.39 -13.22
C ASP A 160 8.49 7.54 -13.36
N ASN A 161 8.62 6.33 -13.92
CA ASN A 161 7.53 5.39 -14.15
C ASN A 161 7.53 4.24 -13.14
N PHE A 162 8.45 4.22 -12.18
CA PHE A 162 8.51 3.16 -11.17
C PHE A 162 7.32 3.26 -10.22
N PHE A 163 6.32 2.40 -10.43
CA PHE A 163 5.10 2.36 -9.64
C PHE A 163 5.43 1.85 -8.22
N PRO A 164 5.22 2.66 -7.16
CA PRO A 164 5.81 2.39 -5.84
C PRO A 164 4.96 1.43 -5.00
N VAL A 165 4.49 0.34 -5.61
CA VAL A 165 3.73 -0.74 -4.97
C VAL A 165 4.31 -2.08 -5.39
N PHE A 166 4.45 -2.99 -4.43
CA PHE A 166 4.70 -4.40 -4.69
C PHE A 166 3.62 -5.26 -4.05
N LEU A 167 3.32 -6.40 -4.67
CA LEU A 167 2.42 -7.42 -4.13
C LEU A 167 3.23 -8.62 -3.64
N LEU A 168 2.68 -9.32 -2.66
CA LEU A 168 3.21 -10.58 -2.15
C LEU A 168 2.14 -11.66 -2.22
N TYR A 169 2.52 -12.78 -2.82
CA TYR A 169 1.71 -13.99 -2.85
C TYR A 169 2.44 -15.12 -2.11
N ASN A 170 1.69 -15.87 -1.31
CA ASN A 170 2.17 -17.08 -0.68
C ASN A 170 1.12 -18.19 -0.85
N GLY A 171 1.56 -19.38 -1.27
CA GLY A 171 0.67 -20.50 -1.56
C GLY A 171 -0.40 -20.16 -2.61
N GLY A 172 -0.06 -19.31 -3.59
CA GLY A 172 -0.97 -18.86 -4.63
C GLY A 172 -2.00 -17.80 -4.20
N VAL A 173 -1.95 -17.28 -2.97
CA VAL A 173 -2.93 -16.30 -2.44
C VAL A 173 -2.22 -15.00 -2.04
N LEU A 174 -2.85 -13.87 -2.31
CA LEU A 174 -2.38 -12.55 -1.88
C LEU A 174 -2.32 -12.51 -0.33
N ASN A 175 -1.11 -12.51 0.24
CA ASN A 175 -0.89 -12.50 1.69
C ASN A 175 -0.46 -11.13 2.21
N ALA A 176 0.16 -10.32 1.37
CA ALA A 176 0.65 -9.00 1.73
C ALA A 176 0.85 -8.11 0.49
N PHE A 177 1.13 -6.84 0.75
CA PHE A 177 1.57 -5.87 -0.25
C PHE A 177 2.48 -4.86 0.45
N GLY A 178 3.07 -3.95 -0.32
CA GLY A 178 3.84 -2.88 0.31
C GLY A 178 4.15 -1.72 -0.60
N TRP A 179 4.71 -0.70 0.03
CA TRP A 179 5.14 0.54 -0.61
C TRP A 179 6.64 0.50 -0.88
N ALA A 180 7.06 1.07 -1.99
CA ALA A 180 8.48 1.21 -2.34
C ALA A 180 8.75 2.63 -2.87
N PHE A 181 8.90 3.58 -1.94
CA PHE A 181 9.11 4.98 -2.29
C PHE A 181 10.59 5.25 -2.59
N GLN A 182 10.87 5.91 -3.71
CA GLN A 182 12.23 6.35 -4.07
C GLN A 182 12.60 7.63 -3.30
N ALA A 183 12.63 7.54 -1.97
CA ALA A 183 12.90 8.63 -1.05
C ALA A 183 13.49 8.07 0.27
N ASP A 184 14.21 8.91 1.01
CA ASP A 184 14.68 8.64 2.38
C ASP A 184 13.65 9.13 3.40
N LEU A 185 12.76 8.24 3.83
CA LEU A 185 11.66 8.57 4.74
C LEU A 185 12.04 8.24 6.19
N SER A 186 11.96 9.22 7.08
CA SER A 186 12.54 9.14 8.43
C SER A 186 11.74 8.33 9.46
N SER A 187 10.54 7.85 9.12
CA SER A 187 9.74 7.05 10.07
C SER A 187 10.40 5.69 10.27
N SER A 188 10.54 5.25 11.53
CA SER A 188 11.12 3.95 11.88
C SER A 188 10.32 2.74 11.39
N ARG A 189 9.16 2.99 10.77
CA ARG A 189 8.34 1.97 10.11
C ARG A 189 8.87 1.58 8.75
N PHE A 190 9.60 2.49 8.09
CA PHE A 190 10.19 2.19 6.79
C PHE A 190 11.46 1.38 6.97
N GLU A 191 11.59 0.38 6.11
CA GLU A 191 12.84 -0.33 5.87
C GLU A 191 13.61 0.42 4.76
N HIS A 192 14.93 0.33 4.80
CA HIS A 192 15.80 0.95 3.79
C HIS A 192 16.71 -0.11 3.15
N PRO A 193 16.17 -0.92 2.21
CA PRO A 193 16.96 -1.96 1.55
C PRO A 193 18.12 -1.34 0.77
N THR A 194 19.27 -2.00 0.81
CA THR A 194 20.44 -1.63 -0.01
C THR A 194 20.24 -2.10 -1.44
N THR A 195 20.88 -1.42 -2.40
CA THR A 195 20.80 -1.81 -3.83
C THR A 195 21.24 -3.26 -4.09
N SER A 196 22.14 -3.80 -3.25
CA SER A 196 22.59 -5.19 -3.31
C SER A 196 21.49 -6.21 -3.00
N SER A 197 20.40 -5.83 -2.32
CA SER A 197 19.30 -6.74 -2.01
C SER A 197 18.19 -6.72 -3.06
N PHE A 198 18.20 -5.79 -4.03
CA PHE A 198 17.10 -5.62 -4.98
C PHE A 198 16.85 -6.88 -5.82
N ALA A 199 17.93 -7.55 -6.24
CA ALA A 199 17.86 -8.82 -6.98
C ALA A 199 17.32 -9.99 -6.14
N ALA A 200 17.14 -9.84 -4.83
CA ALA A 200 16.49 -10.87 -4.00
C ALA A 200 14.95 -10.84 -4.11
N PHE A 201 14.37 -9.75 -4.63
CA PHE A 201 12.92 -9.56 -4.70
C PHE A 201 12.40 -9.05 -6.06
N MET A 202 13.23 -8.46 -6.90
CA MET A 202 12.87 -7.99 -8.26
C MET A 202 13.48 -8.86 -9.36
N ASN A 203 12.71 -9.09 -10.43
CA ASN A 203 13.17 -9.71 -11.67
C ASN A 203 12.35 -9.19 -12.87
N PRO A 204 12.92 -8.39 -13.79
CA PRO A 204 14.24 -7.78 -13.70
C PRO A 204 14.31 -6.73 -12.59
N VAL A 205 15.52 -6.33 -12.18
CA VAL A 205 15.73 -5.11 -11.38
C VAL A 205 15.82 -3.94 -12.37
N PRO A 206 14.90 -2.94 -12.33
CA PRO A 206 15.02 -1.75 -13.15
C PRO A 206 16.37 -1.05 -12.97
N GLN A 207 17.10 -0.81 -14.06
CA GLN A 207 18.45 -0.26 -14.00
C GLN A 207 18.51 1.13 -13.36
N CYS A 208 17.42 1.90 -13.51
CA CYS A 208 17.30 3.22 -12.93
C CYS A 208 17.39 3.22 -11.38
N LEU A 209 16.97 2.13 -10.71
CA LEU A 209 16.94 2.05 -9.24
C LEU A 209 18.33 2.04 -8.62
N TYR A 210 19.37 1.62 -9.35
CA TYR A 210 20.75 1.70 -8.86
C TYR A 210 21.23 3.14 -8.62
N ASN A 211 20.58 4.12 -9.26
CA ASN A 211 20.92 5.54 -9.16
C ASN A 211 19.80 6.37 -8.51
N ALA A 212 18.68 5.74 -8.09
CA ALA A 212 17.52 6.44 -7.53
C ALA A 212 17.74 6.97 -6.09
N GLY A 213 18.88 6.66 -5.48
CA GLY A 213 19.17 6.97 -4.09
C GLY A 213 18.58 5.93 -3.14
N LYS A 214 18.11 6.36 -1.96
CA LYS A 214 17.51 5.46 -0.98
C LYS A 214 16.08 5.09 -1.38
N LEU A 215 15.76 3.81 -1.23
CA LEU A 215 14.41 3.29 -1.28
C LEU A 215 13.89 3.15 0.15
N SER A 216 12.68 3.64 0.43
CA SER A 216 11.96 3.40 1.68
C SER A 216 10.81 2.45 1.41
N THR A 217 10.86 1.28 2.03
CA THR A 217 9.85 0.23 1.87
C THR A 217 9.01 0.04 3.12
N LEU A 218 7.74 -0.29 2.95
CA LEU A 218 6.85 -0.65 4.06
C LEU A 218 6.02 -1.86 3.66
N HIS A 219 6.16 -2.95 4.41
CA HIS A 219 5.35 -4.15 4.25
C HIS A 219 4.04 -4.05 5.04
N ILE A 220 2.92 -4.44 4.42
CA ILE A 220 1.60 -4.54 5.01
C ILE A 220 1.12 -5.98 4.86
N TYR A 221 1.21 -6.75 5.95
CA TYR A 221 0.75 -8.13 6.01
C TYR A 221 -0.74 -8.21 6.31
N LEU A 222 -1.47 -9.00 5.49
CA LEU A 222 -2.91 -9.23 5.62
C LEU A 222 -3.23 -10.44 6.50
N ASN A 223 -2.21 -11.20 6.91
CA ASN A 223 -2.32 -12.32 7.84
C ASN A 223 -1.60 -12.00 9.18
N GLY A 224 -1.95 -12.75 10.23
CA GLY A 224 -1.40 -12.52 11.57
C GLY A 224 0.00 -13.10 11.81
N ASN A 225 0.45 -14.04 10.96
CA ASN A 225 1.68 -14.81 11.16
C ASN A 225 2.52 -14.88 9.86
N PRO A 226 2.99 -13.75 9.32
CA PRO A 226 3.74 -13.76 8.07
C PRO A 226 5.05 -14.54 8.16
N GLN A 227 5.63 -14.67 9.36
CA GLN A 227 6.85 -15.46 9.56
C GLN A 227 6.64 -16.97 9.32
N THR A 228 5.39 -17.44 9.28
CA THR A 228 5.07 -18.83 8.95
C THR A 228 4.88 -19.07 7.45
N ASP A 229 4.97 -18.01 6.65
CA ASP A 229 4.83 -18.04 5.18
C ASP A 229 6.13 -18.52 4.52
N LEU A 230 6.52 -19.77 4.80
CA LEU A 230 7.79 -20.36 4.37
C LEU A 230 7.80 -20.89 2.94
N ILE A 231 6.67 -20.80 2.22
CA ILE A 231 6.46 -21.56 0.99
C ILE A 231 6.50 -20.64 -0.22
N CYS A 232 7.38 -20.98 -1.16
CA CYS A 232 7.48 -20.38 -2.48
C CYS A 232 7.04 -21.41 -3.53
N ASN A 233 5.76 -21.80 -3.53
CA ASN A 233 5.24 -22.79 -4.47
C ASN A 233 4.20 -22.15 -5.38
#